data_AF-A0A661M4J7-F1
#
_entry.id   AF-A0A661M4J7-F1
#
_cell.length_a   1.000
_cell.length_b   1.000
_cell.length_c   1.000
_cell.angle_alpha   90.00
_cell.angle_beta   90.00
_cell.angle_gamma   90.00
#
_symmetry.space_group_name_H-M   'P 1'
#
loop_
_entity.id
_entity.type
_entity.pdbx_description
1 polymer ?
#
loop_
_entity_poly.entity_id
_entity_poly.type
_entity_poly.pdbx_seq_one_letter_code
_entity_poly.pdbx_strand_id
1 'polypeptide(L)'
;GHQAFQNLGDFSLALWFRIEMPSSGINTLFSGARAGAFNNLLIYLNADCTVFNTWVNNIQTGTFPIGASVNDGLWHHLVWTRRVSDGAEAVYLDGSPRSDSNGSRNTSTVSLDPGGVVVGQEQDSLGGNFAQDQCFHGWIDELMVFNRALSMSEVGKLYTLTHSCSGPCYTAAIAEYRMDDSTWTIDSPSVADSAGSYDGIPRGSAAVNHTDSHLCYSGEFTNDDSYIEIAGLPVSTAIGDRTTVTFWMKWAGGTGEMPIGWGSRYDLYFFGGSFGFNTACSDLLGVSGADALSGGWHHVAAVFTNNQPSKNLLFIDGILQPSTLLAGSQCNRAVSSNFYISGWDSGESYKYNGLIDELRIYSRGLSVSEVMEDMNSTHSCPGGP
;
A
#
# COMPACT_ATOMS: atom_id res chain seq x y z
N GLY A 1 -13.45 -25.00 10.95
CA GLY A 1 -14.09 -23.76 10.49
C GLY A 1 -15.56 -23.76 10.85
N HIS A 2 -16.38 -24.55 10.17
CA HIS A 2 -17.85 -24.57 10.31
C HIS A 2 -18.38 -24.69 11.76
N GLN A 3 -17.62 -25.32 12.67
CA GLN A 3 -18.00 -25.46 14.07
C GLN A 3 -18.25 -24.12 14.77
N ALA A 4 -17.53 -23.06 14.39
CA ALA A 4 -17.73 -21.71 14.94
C ALA A 4 -19.09 -21.08 14.57
N PHE A 5 -19.80 -21.68 13.61
CA PHE A 5 -21.03 -21.15 13.03
C PHE A 5 -22.23 -22.04 13.30
N GLN A 6 -22.19 -22.96 14.26
CA GLN A 6 -23.34 -23.81 14.60
C GLN A 6 -24.29 -23.09 15.55
N ASN A 7 -25.56 -22.95 15.16
CA ASN A 7 -26.59 -22.23 15.94
C ASN A 7 -26.12 -20.85 16.40
N LEU A 8 -25.37 -20.17 15.52
CA LEU A 8 -24.78 -18.87 15.79
C LEU A 8 -25.90 -17.82 15.88
N GLY A 9 -26.09 -17.26 17.06
CA GLY A 9 -27.05 -16.18 17.33
C GLY A 9 -26.48 -14.84 16.91
N ASP A 10 -26.13 -14.02 17.91
CA ASP A 10 -25.35 -12.80 17.70
C ASP A 10 -23.98 -13.17 17.13
N PHE A 11 -23.47 -12.34 16.23
CA PHE A 11 -22.12 -12.52 15.72
C PHE A 11 -21.43 -11.22 15.34
N SER A 12 -20.11 -11.31 15.21
CA SER A 12 -19.32 -10.36 14.43
C SER A 12 -18.30 -11.09 13.58
N LEU A 13 -18.08 -10.61 12.36
CA LEU A 13 -17.04 -11.04 11.44
C LEU A 13 -16.13 -9.84 11.19
N ALA A 14 -14.84 -9.96 11.46
CA ALA A 14 -13.85 -8.91 11.23
C ALA A 14 -12.73 -9.44 10.33
N LEU A 15 -12.22 -8.62 9.41
CA LEU A 15 -11.08 -8.94 8.57
C LEU A 15 -10.46 -7.67 8.00
N TRP A 16 -9.19 -7.74 7.63
CA TRP A 16 -8.55 -6.79 6.73
C TRP A 16 -8.62 -7.33 5.30
N PHE A 17 -8.83 -6.47 4.32
CA PHE A 17 -8.79 -6.83 2.91
C PHE A 17 -8.16 -5.74 2.06
N ARG A 18 -7.55 -6.14 0.94
CA ARG A 18 -7.01 -5.24 -0.08
C ARG A 18 -7.35 -5.81 -1.45
N ILE A 19 -8.06 -5.04 -2.26
CA ILE A 19 -8.43 -5.46 -3.62
C ILE A 19 -7.28 -5.16 -4.59
N GLU A 20 -6.88 -6.15 -5.37
CA GLU A 20 -5.95 -5.97 -6.47
C GLU A 20 -6.68 -5.73 -7.79
N MET A 21 -7.77 -6.47 -8.02
CA MET A 21 -8.56 -6.38 -9.22
C MET A 21 -10.03 -6.66 -8.89
N PRO A 22 -10.97 -5.79 -9.27
CA PRO A 22 -12.38 -6.09 -9.11
C PRO A 22 -12.78 -7.26 -10.00
N SER A 23 -13.50 -8.22 -9.45
CA SER A 23 -14.24 -9.21 -10.23
C SER A 23 -15.39 -8.55 -10.97
N SER A 24 -15.71 -9.07 -12.15
CA SER A 24 -16.72 -8.48 -13.05
C SER A 24 -18.16 -8.61 -12.55
N GLY A 25 -18.42 -9.49 -11.57
CA GLY A 25 -19.73 -9.67 -10.94
C GLY A 25 -19.76 -9.12 -9.51
N ILE A 26 -19.12 -9.84 -8.58
CA ILE A 26 -19.00 -9.44 -7.16
C ILE A 26 -17.64 -9.85 -6.60
N ASN A 27 -17.25 -9.19 -5.52
CA ASN A 27 -16.00 -9.44 -4.79
C ASN A 27 -16.34 -10.05 -3.43
N THR A 28 -16.37 -11.39 -3.35
CA THR A 28 -16.82 -12.11 -2.16
C THR A 28 -15.75 -12.22 -1.09
N LEU A 29 -15.98 -11.63 0.08
CA LEU A 29 -15.02 -11.70 1.19
C LEU A 29 -15.20 -12.96 2.02
N PHE A 30 -16.45 -13.30 2.33
CA PHE A 30 -16.80 -14.49 3.11
C PHE A 30 -18.11 -15.08 2.63
N SER A 31 -18.16 -16.40 2.42
CA SER A 31 -19.35 -17.17 2.07
C SER A 31 -19.54 -18.35 3.03
N GLY A 32 -20.79 -18.50 3.49
CA GLY A 32 -21.25 -19.50 4.41
C GLY A 32 -22.45 -20.23 3.84
N ALA A 33 -22.32 -21.54 3.59
CA ALA A 33 -23.37 -22.38 3.02
C ALA A 33 -23.78 -23.54 3.94
N ARG A 34 -24.99 -24.05 3.71
CA ARG A 34 -25.48 -25.36 4.16
C ARG A 34 -26.24 -26.04 3.03
N ALA A 35 -26.53 -27.33 3.15
CA ALA A 35 -27.31 -28.07 2.17
C ALA A 35 -28.67 -27.38 1.91
N GLY A 36 -28.90 -26.99 0.67
CA GLY A 36 -30.13 -26.31 0.22
C GLY A 36 -30.24 -24.81 0.56
N ALA A 37 -29.22 -24.20 1.17
CA ALA A 37 -29.17 -22.75 1.40
C ALA A 37 -27.71 -22.25 1.30
N PHE A 38 -27.38 -21.60 0.19
CA PHE A 38 -25.98 -21.33 -0.16
C PHE A 38 -25.52 -19.93 0.26
N ASN A 39 -26.44 -18.95 0.28
CA ASN A 39 -26.21 -17.60 0.83
C ASN A 39 -26.56 -17.54 2.32
N ASN A 40 -26.10 -18.50 3.11
CA ASN A 40 -26.53 -18.65 4.50
C ASN A 40 -25.81 -17.66 5.46
N LEU A 41 -24.57 -17.30 5.14
CA LEU A 41 -23.84 -16.19 5.76
C LEU A 41 -22.85 -15.62 4.73
N LEU A 42 -23.21 -14.55 4.03
CA LEU A 42 -22.42 -14.03 2.91
C LEU A 42 -22.25 -12.52 3.03
N ILE A 43 -21.02 -12.05 2.82
CA ILE A 43 -20.71 -10.63 2.65
C ILE A 43 -19.79 -10.43 1.44
N TYR A 44 -20.18 -9.53 0.55
CA TYR A 44 -19.44 -9.20 -0.67
C TYR A 44 -19.55 -7.72 -1.02
N LEU A 45 -18.62 -7.25 -1.85
CA LEU A 45 -18.70 -5.96 -2.54
C LEU A 45 -19.25 -6.14 -3.96
N ASN A 46 -20.00 -5.17 -4.47
CA ASN A 46 -20.39 -5.14 -5.89
C ASN A 46 -19.15 -5.04 -6.82
N ALA A 47 -19.35 -5.22 -8.13
CA ALA A 47 -18.28 -5.13 -9.14
C ALA A 47 -17.46 -3.83 -9.06
N ASP A 48 -18.09 -2.70 -8.71
CA ASP A 48 -17.41 -1.41 -8.61
C ASP A 48 -16.65 -1.20 -7.27
N CYS A 49 -16.77 -2.15 -6.35
CA CYS A 49 -16.21 -2.06 -4.99
C CYS A 49 -16.69 -0.84 -4.19
N THR A 50 -17.95 -0.44 -4.35
CA THR A 50 -18.55 0.77 -3.74
C THR A 50 -19.71 0.48 -2.78
N VAL A 51 -20.14 -0.77 -2.67
CA VAL A 51 -21.30 -1.18 -1.85
C VAL A 51 -21.07 -2.56 -1.26
N PHE A 52 -21.15 -2.69 0.07
CA PHE A 52 -21.22 -4.00 0.72
C PHE A 52 -22.65 -4.51 0.71
N ASN A 53 -22.83 -5.80 0.43
CA ASN A 53 -24.09 -6.51 0.58
C ASN A 53 -23.90 -7.70 1.52
N THR A 54 -24.91 -7.92 2.35
CA THR A 54 -24.91 -8.96 3.38
C THR A 54 -26.13 -9.85 3.24
N TRP A 55 -25.92 -11.14 3.51
CA TRP A 55 -26.96 -12.16 3.45
C TRP A 55 -26.90 -13.03 4.69
N VAL A 56 -28.06 -13.25 5.30
CA VAL A 56 -28.23 -14.14 6.45
C VAL A 56 -29.40 -15.07 6.18
N ASN A 57 -29.12 -16.38 6.22
CA ASN A 57 -30.06 -17.46 5.91
C ASN A 57 -30.83 -17.26 4.60
N ASN A 58 -30.09 -17.02 3.50
CA ASN A 58 -30.63 -16.89 2.14
C ASN A 58 -31.54 -15.67 1.92
N ILE A 59 -31.43 -14.66 2.78
CA ILE A 59 -32.12 -13.38 2.68
C ILE A 59 -31.05 -12.29 2.67
N GLN A 60 -31.09 -11.39 1.69
CA GLN A 60 -30.25 -10.19 1.70
C GLN A 60 -30.72 -9.26 2.82
N THR A 61 -29.91 -9.12 3.87
CA THR A 61 -30.27 -8.37 5.07
C THR A 61 -29.81 -6.92 5.02
N GLY A 62 -28.66 -6.63 4.42
CA GLY A 62 -28.12 -5.27 4.37
C GLY A 62 -27.50 -4.88 3.04
N THR A 63 -27.56 -3.58 2.74
CA THR A 63 -26.89 -2.92 1.63
C THR A 63 -26.25 -1.64 2.15
N PHE A 64 -24.92 -1.53 2.08
CA PHE A 64 -24.15 -0.47 2.71
C PHE A 64 -23.29 0.26 1.67
N PRO A 65 -23.77 1.38 1.11
CA PRO A 65 -22.96 2.24 0.25
C PRO A 65 -21.78 2.84 1.04
N ILE A 66 -20.59 2.85 0.44
CA ILE A 66 -19.37 3.37 1.08
C ILE A 66 -18.82 4.64 0.41
N GLY A 67 -19.46 5.10 -0.68
CA GLY A 67 -19.25 6.42 -1.29
C GLY A 67 -18.12 6.47 -2.31
N ALA A 68 -16.97 5.86 -2.01
CA ALA A 68 -15.85 5.70 -2.93
C ALA A 68 -15.49 4.22 -3.09
N SER A 69 -14.84 3.88 -4.20
CA SER A 69 -14.38 2.51 -4.43
C SER A 69 -13.22 2.17 -3.50
N VAL A 70 -13.26 0.99 -2.88
CA VAL A 70 -12.13 0.42 -2.09
C VAL A 70 -11.17 -0.40 -2.95
N ASN A 71 -11.27 -0.28 -4.28
CA ASN A 71 -10.25 -0.75 -5.22
C ASN A 71 -9.21 0.35 -5.48
N ASP A 72 -8.64 0.89 -4.40
CA ASP A 72 -7.56 1.89 -4.41
C ASP A 72 -6.19 1.23 -4.14
N GLY A 73 -6.18 -0.09 -3.93
CA GLY A 73 -5.00 -0.86 -3.58
C GLY A 73 -4.50 -0.62 -2.15
N LEU A 74 -5.32 -0.08 -1.26
CA LEU A 74 -5.02 0.05 0.17
C LEU A 74 -5.65 -1.09 0.97
N TRP A 75 -5.13 -1.31 2.17
CA TRP A 75 -5.76 -2.20 3.14
C TRP A 75 -6.94 -1.48 3.81
N HIS A 76 -8.07 -2.18 3.89
CA HIS A 76 -9.27 -1.73 4.58
C HIS A 76 -9.69 -2.74 5.64
N HIS A 77 -10.22 -2.24 6.75
CA HIS A 77 -10.74 -3.07 7.82
C HIS A 77 -12.26 -3.14 7.77
N LEU A 78 -12.79 -4.34 7.60
CA LEU A 78 -14.22 -4.62 7.62
C LEU A 78 -14.61 -5.25 8.96
N VAL A 79 -15.68 -4.74 9.57
CA VAL A 79 -16.40 -5.46 10.63
C VAL A 79 -17.88 -5.50 10.31
N TRP A 80 -18.45 -6.70 10.26
CA TRP A 80 -19.89 -6.92 10.16
C TRP A 80 -20.41 -7.51 11.46
N THR A 81 -21.38 -6.85 12.08
CA THR A 81 -22.02 -7.29 13.32
C THR A 81 -23.50 -7.57 13.09
N ARG A 82 -24.07 -8.53 13.82
CA ARG A 82 -25.51 -8.80 13.86
C ARG A 82 -25.97 -9.18 15.26
N ARG A 83 -27.12 -8.63 15.67
CA ARG A 83 -27.90 -9.11 16.82
C ARG A 83 -29.07 -9.96 16.38
N VAL A 84 -29.23 -11.16 16.94
CA VAL A 84 -30.30 -12.10 16.60
C VAL A 84 -31.66 -11.64 17.13
N SER A 85 -31.69 -10.89 18.24
CA SER A 85 -32.93 -10.49 18.91
C SER A 85 -33.86 -9.64 18.04
N ASP A 86 -33.29 -8.81 17.17
CA ASP A 86 -34.01 -7.89 16.30
C ASP A 86 -33.47 -7.86 14.86
N GLY A 87 -32.48 -8.70 14.55
CA GLY A 87 -31.83 -8.76 13.24
C GLY A 87 -31.10 -7.49 12.86
N ALA A 88 -30.79 -6.60 13.83
CA ALA A 88 -30.03 -5.40 13.55
C ALA A 88 -28.62 -5.77 13.13
N GLU A 89 -28.19 -5.23 12.00
CA GLU A 89 -26.83 -5.36 11.49
C GLU A 89 -26.14 -4.00 11.47
N ALA A 90 -24.81 -4.03 11.60
CA ALA A 90 -23.97 -2.88 11.31
C ALA A 90 -22.72 -3.35 10.57
N VAL A 91 -22.36 -2.62 9.51
CA VAL A 91 -21.09 -2.76 8.82
C VAL A 91 -20.22 -1.55 9.12
N TYR A 92 -18.98 -1.80 9.52
CA TYR A 92 -17.95 -0.81 9.74
C TYR A 92 -16.88 -0.99 8.68
N LEU A 93 -16.47 0.10 8.05
CA LEU A 93 -15.32 0.16 7.15
C LEU A 93 -14.35 1.19 7.72
N ASP A 94 -13.13 0.75 7.99
CA ASP A 94 -12.04 1.54 8.58
C ASP A 94 -12.46 2.19 9.91
N GLY A 95 -13.07 1.37 10.76
CA GLY A 95 -13.59 1.77 12.08
C GLY A 95 -14.89 2.58 12.04
N SER A 96 -15.32 3.05 10.87
CA SER A 96 -16.48 3.95 10.72
C SER A 96 -17.75 3.19 10.29
N PRO A 97 -18.90 3.40 10.95
CA PRO A 97 -20.15 2.72 10.61
C PRO A 97 -20.70 3.19 9.26
N ARG A 98 -21.36 2.28 8.55
CA ARG A 98 -22.04 2.55 7.28
C ARG A 98 -23.55 2.46 7.44
N SER A 99 -24.25 3.34 6.73
CA SER A 99 -25.71 3.36 6.72
C SER A 99 -26.24 2.23 5.87
N ASP A 100 -27.16 1.44 6.43
CA ASP A 100 -27.89 0.42 5.70
C ASP A 100 -29.04 1.07 4.91
N SER A 101 -29.13 0.78 3.61
CA SER A 101 -30.21 1.21 2.73
C SER A 101 -31.25 0.12 2.42
N ASN A 102 -31.03 -1.12 2.84
CA ASN A 102 -31.99 -2.22 2.68
C ASN A 102 -32.92 -2.31 3.90
N GLY A 103 -32.36 -2.36 5.11
CA GLY A 103 -33.13 -2.38 6.36
C GLY A 103 -33.87 -3.69 6.64
N SER A 104 -33.60 -4.74 5.86
CA SER A 104 -34.16 -6.08 6.06
C SER A 104 -33.57 -6.74 7.30
N ARG A 105 -34.39 -7.50 8.03
CA ARG A 105 -33.98 -8.11 9.31
C ARG A 105 -34.20 -9.61 9.27
N ASN A 106 -33.20 -10.35 9.72
CA ASN A 106 -33.33 -11.78 10.00
C ASN A 106 -33.06 -12.01 11.48
N THR A 107 -33.93 -12.72 12.19
CA THR A 107 -33.83 -13.04 13.63
C THR A 107 -33.57 -14.53 13.90
N SER A 108 -33.29 -15.32 12.86
CA SER A 108 -32.97 -16.75 12.99
C SER A 108 -31.48 -16.97 13.26
N THR A 109 -31.13 -18.00 14.01
CA THR A 109 -29.73 -18.42 14.15
C THR A 109 -29.15 -18.88 12.81
N VAL A 110 -27.84 -18.78 12.64
CA VAL A 110 -27.10 -19.26 11.47
C VAL A 110 -26.47 -20.61 11.78
N SER A 111 -26.54 -21.56 10.85
CA SER A 111 -25.84 -22.85 10.90
C SER A 111 -25.23 -23.15 9.53
N LEU A 112 -23.94 -23.47 9.50
CA LEU A 112 -23.21 -23.80 8.27
C LEU A 112 -22.80 -25.28 8.26
N ASP A 113 -22.86 -25.95 7.12
CA ASP A 113 -22.47 -27.36 7.06
C ASP A 113 -20.94 -27.54 6.94
N PRO A 114 -20.40 -28.73 7.23
CA PRO A 114 -19.01 -29.05 6.92
C PRO A 114 -18.67 -28.74 5.45
N GLY A 115 -17.59 -27.99 5.22
CA GLY A 115 -17.20 -27.51 3.89
C GLY A 115 -17.88 -26.21 3.44
N GLY A 116 -18.85 -25.70 4.20
CA GLY A 116 -19.61 -24.50 3.84
C GLY A 116 -18.96 -23.17 4.21
N VAL A 117 -17.81 -23.15 4.87
CA VAL A 117 -17.08 -21.91 5.19
C VAL A 117 -16.00 -21.69 4.13
N VAL A 118 -16.21 -20.67 3.30
CA VAL A 118 -15.31 -20.29 2.21
C VAL A 118 -14.95 -18.80 2.35
N VAL A 119 -13.67 -18.49 2.18
CA VAL A 119 -13.15 -17.12 2.21
C VAL A 119 -12.70 -16.78 0.79
N GLY A 120 -13.07 -15.60 0.29
CA GLY A 120 -12.66 -15.15 -1.04
C GLY A 120 -13.47 -15.71 -2.22
N GLN A 121 -14.53 -16.49 -2.00
CA GLN A 121 -15.34 -17.07 -3.08
C GLN A 121 -16.80 -17.34 -2.64
N GLU A 122 -17.74 -17.05 -3.54
CA GLU A 122 -19.18 -17.30 -3.44
C GLU A 122 -19.49 -18.78 -3.71
N GLN A 123 -20.53 -19.33 -3.07
CA GLN A 123 -20.98 -20.72 -3.20
C GLN A 123 -22.40 -20.79 -3.81
N ASP A 124 -22.53 -21.41 -4.99
CA ASP A 124 -23.85 -21.82 -5.53
C ASP A 124 -24.21 -23.28 -5.16
N SER A 125 -23.38 -23.92 -4.34
CA SER A 125 -23.65 -25.19 -3.66
C SER A 125 -22.71 -25.32 -2.47
N LEU A 126 -23.02 -26.24 -1.54
CA LEU A 126 -22.15 -26.51 -0.39
C LEU A 126 -20.73 -26.90 -0.86
N GLY A 127 -19.77 -26.00 -0.66
CA GLY A 127 -18.36 -26.19 -1.03
C GLY A 127 -18.07 -26.20 -2.53
N GLY A 128 -18.94 -25.67 -3.39
CA GLY A 128 -18.73 -25.73 -4.85
C GLY A 128 -19.66 -24.87 -5.70
N ASN A 129 -19.68 -25.16 -7.01
CA ASN A 129 -20.31 -24.35 -8.06
C ASN A 129 -19.82 -22.90 -8.08
N PHE A 130 -18.52 -22.72 -7.87
CA PHE A 130 -17.87 -21.44 -7.87
C PHE A 130 -17.93 -20.76 -9.25
N ALA A 131 -18.30 -19.48 -9.27
CA ALA A 131 -18.25 -18.64 -10.46
C ALA A 131 -16.97 -17.79 -10.48
N GLN A 132 -16.38 -17.63 -11.66
CA GLN A 132 -15.13 -16.88 -11.83
C GLN A 132 -15.33 -15.37 -11.64
N ASP A 133 -16.53 -14.85 -11.89
CA ASP A 133 -16.87 -13.44 -11.75
C ASP A 133 -17.36 -13.07 -10.34
N GLN A 134 -17.32 -14.01 -9.39
CA GLN A 134 -17.79 -13.82 -8.01
C GLN A 134 -16.70 -14.03 -6.94
N CYS A 135 -15.46 -14.35 -7.36
CA CYS A 135 -14.33 -14.48 -6.44
C CYS A 135 -13.77 -13.12 -6.01
N PHE A 136 -12.94 -13.12 -4.98
CA PHE A 136 -12.13 -11.99 -4.56
C PHE A 136 -10.72 -12.09 -5.16
N HIS A 137 -10.27 -11.05 -5.85
CA HIS A 137 -8.87 -10.94 -6.29
C HIS A 137 -8.13 -9.91 -5.44
N GLY A 138 -7.39 -10.40 -4.46
CA GLY A 138 -6.61 -9.57 -3.57
C GLY A 138 -6.13 -10.31 -2.34
N TRP A 139 -5.91 -9.56 -1.26
CA TRP A 139 -5.38 -10.06 0.00
C TRP A 139 -6.44 -9.94 1.09
N ILE A 140 -6.53 -10.95 1.95
CA ILE A 140 -7.34 -10.96 3.17
C ILE A 140 -6.39 -11.30 4.31
N ASP A 141 -6.51 -10.59 5.42
CA ASP A 141 -5.72 -10.84 6.63
C ASP A 141 -6.59 -10.73 7.89
N GLU A 142 -6.11 -11.33 8.98
CA GLU A 142 -6.71 -11.20 10.32
C GLU A 142 -8.23 -11.50 10.39
N LEU A 143 -8.69 -12.57 9.73
CA LEU A 143 -10.08 -13.02 9.81
C LEU A 143 -10.43 -13.48 11.24
N MET A 144 -11.34 -12.78 11.88
CA MET A 144 -11.85 -13.07 13.23
C MET A 144 -13.37 -13.26 13.21
N VAL A 145 -13.84 -14.21 14.03
CA VAL A 145 -15.27 -14.52 14.21
C VAL A 145 -15.61 -14.48 15.69
N PHE A 146 -16.65 -13.74 16.04
CA PHE A 146 -17.14 -13.59 17.40
C PHE A 146 -18.58 -14.10 17.49
N ASN A 147 -18.94 -14.72 18.60
CA ASN A 147 -20.30 -15.18 18.91
C ASN A 147 -21.14 -14.11 19.62
N ARG A 148 -20.86 -12.84 19.34
CA ARG A 148 -21.54 -11.67 19.88
C ARG A 148 -21.43 -10.50 18.91
N ALA A 149 -22.37 -9.56 18.97
CA ALA A 149 -22.26 -8.28 18.29
C ALA A 149 -21.23 -7.40 19.03
N LEU A 150 -20.18 -6.98 18.34
CA LEU A 150 -19.19 -6.04 18.87
C LEU A 150 -19.78 -4.63 18.95
N SER A 151 -19.41 -3.89 19.98
CA SER A 151 -19.70 -2.46 20.08
C SER A 151 -18.74 -1.64 19.22
N MET A 152 -19.13 -0.40 18.88
CA MET A 152 -18.26 0.54 18.14
C MET A 152 -16.90 0.76 18.83
N SER A 153 -16.86 0.78 20.17
CA SER A 153 -15.59 0.90 20.90
C SER A 153 -14.69 -0.31 20.70
N GLU A 154 -15.25 -1.52 20.65
CA GLU A 154 -14.49 -2.74 20.39
C GLU A 154 -14.05 -2.82 18.93
N VAL A 155 -14.87 -2.36 17.99
CA VAL A 155 -14.48 -2.21 16.58
C VAL A 155 -13.29 -1.26 16.45
N GLY A 156 -13.29 -0.13 17.15
CA GLY A 156 -12.15 0.79 17.19
C GLY A 156 -10.88 0.15 17.78
N LYS A 157 -11.02 -0.71 18.79
CA LYS A 157 -9.88 -1.47 19.34
C LYS A 157 -9.36 -2.52 18.36
N LEU A 158 -10.24 -3.21 17.63
CA LEU A 158 -9.84 -4.17 16.59
C LEU A 158 -9.11 -3.47 15.44
N TYR A 159 -9.57 -2.27 15.05
CA TYR A 159 -8.94 -1.50 13.97
C TYR A 159 -7.48 -1.14 14.26
N THR A 160 -7.11 -0.97 15.52
CA THR A 160 -5.73 -0.68 15.95
C THR A 160 -5.03 -1.88 16.59
N LEU A 161 -5.63 -3.08 16.50
CA LEU A 161 -5.08 -4.27 17.15
C LEU A 161 -3.82 -4.69 16.40
N THR A 162 -2.73 -4.84 17.14
CA THR A 162 -1.48 -5.39 16.64
C THR A 162 -1.12 -6.65 17.41
N HIS A 163 -0.41 -7.57 16.76
CA HIS A 163 0.19 -8.72 17.41
C HIS A 163 1.60 -8.93 16.86
N SER A 164 2.44 -9.64 17.60
CA SER A 164 3.75 -10.05 17.09
C SER A 164 3.56 -11.03 15.94
N CYS A 165 4.23 -10.79 14.81
CA CYS A 165 4.18 -11.69 13.67
C CYS A 165 4.85 -13.03 14.02
N SER A 166 4.34 -14.12 13.46
CA SER A 166 5.08 -15.38 13.45
C SER A 166 6.11 -15.35 12.32
N GLY A 167 7.26 -14.71 12.56
CA GLY A 167 8.31 -14.45 11.55
C GLY A 167 8.76 -12.99 11.55
N PRO A 168 9.64 -12.57 10.62
CA PRO A 168 9.98 -11.15 10.48
C PRO A 168 8.73 -10.35 10.12
N CYS A 169 8.33 -9.42 10.98
CA CYS A 169 7.29 -8.46 10.64
C CYS A 169 7.76 -7.59 9.49
N TYR A 170 6.89 -7.35 8.51
CA TYR A 170 7.18 -6.53 7.33
C TYR A 170 7.35 -5.03 7.65
N THR A 171 7.65 -4.61 8.87
CA THR A 171 7.61 -3.19 9.25
C THR A 171 8.91 -2.43 8.96
N ALA A 172 10.05 -3.12 8.92
CA ALA A 172 11.35 -2.47 8.73
C ALA A 172 11.67 -2.21 7.25
N ALA A 173 12.39 -1.13 6.99
CA ALA A 173 13.06 -0.92 5.71
C ALA A 173 14.09 -2.03 5.47
N ILE A 174 14.24 -2.44 4.21
CA ILE A 174 15.30 -3.37 3.78
C ILE A 174 16.64 -2.66 3.53
N ALA A 175 16.61 -1.33 3.37
CA ALA A 175 17.78 -0.47 3.31
C ALA A 175 17.42 0.95 3.80
N GLU A 176 18.33 1.62 4.51
CA GLU A 176 18.14 2.96 5.08
C GLU A 176 19.42 3.81 4.90
N TYR A 177 19.35 4.90 4.14
CA TYR A 177 20.46 5.82 3.86
C TYR A 177 20.14 7.19 4.45
N ARG A 178 20.67 7.44 5.63
CA ARG A 178 20.50 8.70 6.38
C ARG A 178 21.37 9.84 5.86
N MET A 179 22.35 9.53 5.00
CA MET A 179 23.33 10.51 4.48
C MET A 179 24.16 11.23 5.57
N ASP A 180 24.24 10.62 6.74
CA ASP A 180 24.84 11.13 7.98
C ASP A 180 26.36 10.96 8.09
N ASP A 181 26.96 10.23 7.15
CA ASP A 181 28.40 10.03 7.14
C ASP A 181 29.12 11.39 7.04
N SER A 182 30.22 11.59 7.77
CA SER A 182 30.93 12.86 7.70
C SER A 182 31.59 13.12 6.33
N THR A 183 31.84 12.05 5.57
CA THR A 183 32.45 12.10 4.23
C THR A 183 32.12 10.82 3.49
N TRP A 184 32.02 10.90 2.16
CA TRP A 184 31.98 9.74 1.28
C TRP A 184 33.29 9.54 0.53
N THR A 185 33.60 8.28 0.22
CA THR A 185 34.72 7.91 -0.64
C THR A 185 34.16 7.47 -1.99
N ILE A 186 34.38 8.30 -3.01
CA ILE A 186 33.97 8.01 -4.38
C ILE A 186 34.49 6.63 -4.82
N ASP A 187 33.64 5.90 -5.55
CA ASP A 187 33.87 4.55 -6.05
C ASP A 187 34.07 3.45 -4.98
N SER A 188 33.72 3.75 -3.73
CA SER A 188 33.76 2.82 -2.60
C SER A 188 32.40 2.75 -1.89
N PRO A 189 31.95 1.58 -1.38
CA PRO A 189 30.72 1.47 -0.60
C PRO A 189 30.88 2.22 0.72
N SER A 190 30.49 3.50 0.72
CA SER A 190 30.79 4.46 1.78
C SER A 190 29.61 5.34 2.15
N VAL A 191 28.46 5.14 1.50
CA VAL A 191 27.17 5.65 1.96
C VAL A 191 26.51 4.54 2.77
N ALA A 192 26.47 4.68 4.09
CA ALA A 192 26.09 3.58 4.97
C ALA A 192 24.60 3.20 4.83
N ASP A 193 24.32 1.90 4.72
CA ASP A 193 22.99 1.34 4.93
C ASP A 193 22.79 1.04 6.43
N SER A 194 22.00 1.87 7.10
CA SER A 194 21.71 1.77 8.53
C SER A 194 20.75 0.63 8.91
N ALA A 195 20.07 0.02 7.94
CA ALA A 195 19.12 -1.08 8.18
C ALA A 195 19.71 -2.46 7.83
N GLY A 196 20.70 -2.51 6.95
CA GLY A 196 21.20 -3.75 6.36
C GLY A 196 22.69 -3.75 6.06
N SER A 197 23.04 -4.19 4.86
CA SER A 197 24.42 -4.33 4.38
C SER A 197 24.55 -3.95 2.91
N TYR A 198 23.68 -3.06 2.43
CA TYR A 198 23.61 -2.63 1.03
C TYR A 198 24.25 -1.26 0.83
N ASP A 199 25.40 -0.99 1.46
CA ASP A 199 26.09 0.30 1.41
C ASP A 199 26.20 0.84 -0.04
N GLY A 200 25.80 2.09 -0.20
CA GLY A 200 25.80 2.78 -1.48
C GLY A 200 27.21 3.19 -1.91
N ILE A 201 27.45 3.14 -3.22
CA ILE A 201 28.70 3.59 -3.85
C ILE A 201 28.46 4.97 -4.46
N PRO A 202 29.02 6.05 -3.89
CA PRO A 202 28.91 7.39 -4.46
C PRO A 202 29.84 7.50 -5.68
N ARG A 203 29.37 8.19 -6.72
CA ARG A 203 30.04 8.31 -8.02
C ARG A 203 30.12 9.78 -8.44
N GLY A 204 31.11 10.07 -9.29
CA GLY A 204 31.32 11.42 -9.83
C GLY A 204 31.48 12.45 -8.72
N SER A 205 30.67 13.50 -8.78
CA SER A 205 30.71 14.62 -7.82
C SER A 205 29.77 14.44 -6.62
N ALA A 206 29.17 13.26 -6.39
CA ALA A 206 28.30 13.03 -5.24
C ALA A 206 29.05 13.27 -3.92
N ALA A 207 28.47 14.08 -3.03
CA ALA A 207 29.13 14.51 -1.80
C ALA A 207 28.15 14.61 -0.62
N VAL A 208 28.71 14.72 0.58
CA VAL A 208 27.94 15.04 1.79
C VAL A 208 27.83 16.55 1.92
N ASN A 209 26.62 17.05 2.13
CA ASN A 209 26.33 18.43 2.49
C ASN A 209 26.21 18.57 4.01
N HIS A 210 26.97 19.52 4.56
CA HIS A 210 26.98 19.81 6.00
C HIS A 210 26.26 21.10 6.39
N THR A 211 25.67 21.82 5.43
CA THR A 211 25.10 23.17 5.68
C THR A 211 23.61 23.26 5.41
N ASP A 212 23.02 22.31 4.71
CA ASP A 212 21.58 22.25 4.40
C ASP A 212 21.14 20.79 4.39
N SER A 213 20.30 20.40 5.33
CA SER A 213 19.84 19.02 5.54
C SER A 213 18.41 19.02 6.05
N HIS A 214 17.72 17.88 5.95
CA HIS A 214 16.47 17.68 6.68
C HIS A 214 16.79 17.28 8.13
N LEU A 215 17.70 16.33 8.30
CA LEU A 215 18.17 15.84 9.59
C LEU A 215 19.68 15.61 9.52
N CYS A 216 20.44 16.21 10.44
CA CYS A 216 21.90 16.03 10.53
C CYS A 216 22.66 16.50 9.26
N TYR A 217 22.92 15.64 8.27
CA TYR A 217 23.56 15.97 6.99
C TYR A 217 22.66 15.57 5.80
N SER A 218 23.10 15.79 4.56
CA SER A 218 22.36 15.29 3.40
C SER A 218 23.30 14.92 2.25
N GLY A 219 22.81 14.15 1.29
CA GLY A 219 23.50 13.96 0.02
C GLY A 219 23.34 15.16 -0.90
N GLU A 220 24.42 15.59 -1.54
CA GLU A 220 24.43 16.64 -2.56
C GLU A 220 24.64 16.04 -3.96
N PHE A 221 23.73 16.41 -4.86
CA PHE A 221 23.73 16.00 -6.26
C PHE A 221 23.48 17.24 -7.12
N THR A 222 24.52 18.01 -7.45
CA THR A 222 24.38 19.29 -8.17
C THR A 222 25.09 19.31 -9.53
N ASN A 223 25.64 18.17 -9.94
CA ASN A 223 26.35 17.98 -11.20
C ASN A 223 25.75 16.82 -12.01
N ASP A 224 25.89 16.89 -13.33
CA ASP A 224 25.41 15.86 -14.28
C ASP A 224 26.11 14.50 -14.15
N ASP A 225 27.09 14.35 -13.25
CA ASP A 225 27.79 13.09 -12.98
C ASP A 225 27.59 12.55 -11.54
N SER A 226 26.85 13.28 -10.70
CA SER A 226 26.67 12.95 -9.27
C SER A 226 25.52 11.96 -9.07
N TYR A 227 25.83 10.77 -8.52
CA TYR A 227 24.84 9.75 -8.16
C TYR A 227 25.37 8.75 -7.13
N ILE A 228 24.46 8.00 -6.51
CA ILE A 228 24.80 6.81 -5.69
C ILE A 228 24.27 5.57 -6.39
N GLU A 229 25.10 4.55 -6.51
CA GLU A 229 24.73 3.22 -6.98
C GLU A 229 24.54 2.27 -5.78
N ILE A 230 23.39 1.61 -5.71
CA ILE A 230 23.05 0.60 -4.72
C ILE A 230 22.74 -0.69 -5.46
N ALA A 231 23.36 -1.80 -5.05
CA ALA A 231 23.26 -3.08 -5.74
C ALA A 231 22.87 -4.23 -4.80
N GLY A 232 22.20 -5.24 -5.36
CA GLY A 232 21.88 -6.48 -4.66
C GLY A 232 20.64 -6.41 -3.76
N LEU A 233 19.79 -5.39 -3.90
CA LEU A 233 18.59 -5.25 -3.09
C LEU A 233 17.64 -6.46 -3.26
N PRO A 234 17.11 -7.03 -2.16
CA PRO A 234 16.30 -8.25 -2.17
C PRO A 234 14.82 -7.95 -2.46
N VAL A 235 14.54 -7.18 -3.51
CA VAL A 235 13.18 -6.81 -3.92
C VAL A 235 12.55 -7.86 -4.83
N SER A 236 11.24 -8.08 -4.69
CA SER A 236 10.51 -8.98 -5.59
C SER A 236 10.28 -8.31 -6.95
N THR A 237 10.27 -9.12 -8.01
CA THR A 237 9.92 -8.72 -9.39
C THR A 237 8.61 -9.34 -9.87
N ALA A 238 7.91 -10.08 -9.01
CA ALA A 238 6.63 -10.70 -9.36
C ALA A 238 5.57 -9.64 -9.68
N ILE A 239 4.65 -9.96 -10.59
CA ILE A 239 3.57 -9.06 -11.02
C ILE A 239 2.69 -8.72 -9.81
N GLY A 240 2.38 -7.44 -9.61
CA GLY A 240 1.52 -6.96 -8.52
C GLY A 240 2.25 -6.71 -7.20
N ASP A 241 3.42 -7.32 -7.00
CA ASP A 241 4.26 -7.01 -5.85
C ASP A 241 4.66 -5.54 -5.85
N ARG A 242 4.77 -4.99 -4.65
CA ARG A 242 5.05 -3.57 -4.43
C ARG A 242 6.37 -3.36 -3.73
N THR A 243 6.98 -2.22 -3.98
CA THR A 243 8.16 -1.72 -3.26
C THR A 243 7.98 -0.23 -3.05
N THR A 244 8.23 0.23 -1.83
CA THR A 244 8.16 1.66 -1.49
C THR A 244 9.55 2.21 -1.33
N VAL A 245 9.82 3.36 -1.94
CA VAL A 245 10.99 4.19 -1.63
C VAL A 245 10.48 5.48 -0.99
N THR A 246 10.95 5.80 0.21
CA THR A 246 10.69 7.08 0.87
C THR A 246 11.99 7.87 0.97
N PHE A 247 11.92 9.19 0.92
CA PHE A 247 13.07 10.08 1.09
C PHE A 247 12.62 11.52 1.30
N TRP A 248 13.45 12.30 1.96
CA TRP A 248 13.36 13.76 1.93
C TRP A 248 14.18 14.30 0.77
N MET A 249 13.67 15.31 0.08
CA MET A 249 14.39 15.98 -1.00
C MET A 249 14.26 17.49 -0.93
N LYS A 250 15.31 18.19 -1.38
CA LYS A 250 15.28 19.61 -1.67
C LYS A 250 15.71 19.85 -3.11
N TRP A 251 14.72 20.07 -3.96
CA TRP A 251 14.90 20.13 -5.41
C TRP A 251 15.21 21.54 -5.89
N ALA A 252 16.19 21.70 -6.80
CA ALA A 252 16.57 23.01 -7.33
C ALA A 252 15.57 23.59 -8.35
N GLY A 253 14.61 22.80 -8.86
CA GLY A 253 13.55 23.28 -9.76
C GLY A 253 13.85 23.15 -11.26
N GLY A 254 14.67 22.17 -11.66
CA GLY A 254 15.00 21.93 -13.07
C GLY A 254 13.92 21.18 -13.87
N THR A 255 14.31 20.52 -14.95
CA THR A 255 13.43 19.64 -15.72
C THR A 255 14.27 18.60 -16.43
N GLY A 256 13.70 17.42 -16.66
CA GLY A 256 14.46 16.31 -17.17
C GLY A 256 15.36 15.70 -16.09
N GLU A 257 14.89 15.62 -14.86
CA GLU A 257 15.69 15.19 -13.71
C GLU A 257 15.01 14.02 -12.98
N MET A 258 15.78 13.04 -12.54
CA MET A 258 15.29 11.85 -11.84
C MET A 258 15.89 11.77 -10.43
N PRO A 259 15.16 12.08 -9.34
CA PRO A 259 15.72 11.97 -7.99
C PRO A 259 16.12 10.53 -7.63
N ILE A 260 15.39 9.54 -8.14
CA ILE A 260 15.64 8.12 -7.91
C ILE A 260 15.26 7.28 -9.12
N GLY A 261 15.89 6.12 -9.28
CA GLY A 261 15.55 5.18 -10.35
C GLY A 261 16.07 3.76 -10.13
N TRP A 262 15.30 2.79 -10.61
CA TRP A 262 15.69 1.39 -10.68
C TRP A 262 16.45 1.12 -11.98
N GLY A 263 17.46 0.25 -11.95
CA GLY A 263 18.23 -0.14 -13.14
C GLY A 263 17.41 -0.83 -14.25
N SER A 264 16.14 -1.14 -13.97
CA SER A 264 15.14 -1.59 -14.94
C SER A 264 14.46 -0.46 -15.72
N ARG A 265 14.91 0.79 -15.53
CA ARG A 265 14.32 2.01 -16.10
C ARG A 265 12.88 2.26 -15.62
N TYR A 266 12.76 2.25 -14.30
CA TYR A 266 11.54 2.56 -13.58
C TYR A 266 11.91 3.58 -12.50
N ASP A 267 11.36 4.78 -12.55
CA ASP A 267 11.94 5.91 -11.83
C ASP A 267 10.89 6.96 -11.47
N LEU A 268 11.32 7.97 -10.73
CA LEU A 268 10.60 9.23 -10.57
C LEU A 268 11.25 10.28 -11.47
N TYR A 269 10.43 11.12 -12.09
CA TYR A 269 10.87 12.05 -13.12
C TYR A 269 10.18 13.41 -12.99
N PHE A 270 10.99 14.47 -12.96
CA PHE A 270 10.55 15.85 -13.14
C PHE A 270 10.60 16.21 -14.62
N PHE A 271 9.45 16.58 -15.20
CA PHE A 271 9.40 17.00 -16.60
C PHE A 271 8.24 17.96 -16.87
N GLY A 272 8.57 19.12 -17.46
CA GLY A 272 7.56 20.08 -17.92
C GLY A 272 6.62 20.55 -16.80
N GLY A 273 7.16 20.86 -15.61
CA GLY A 273 6.39 21.29 -14.44
C GLY A 273 5.55 20.18 -13.79
N SER A 274 5.82 18.91 -14.13
CA SER A 274 5.17 17.73 -13.54
C SER A 274 6.17 16.84 -12.82
N PHE A 275 5.69 16.06 -11.86
CA PHE A 275 6.48 15.10 -11.09
C PHE A 275 5.71 13.80 -10.91
N GLY A 276 6.37 12.66 -11.14
CA GLY A 276 5.74 11.36 -10.98
C GLY A 276 6.58 10.20 -11.49
N PHE A 277 5.93 9.07 -11.70
CA PHE A 277 6.54 7.83 -12.17
C PHE A 277 6.75 7.84 -13.69
N ASN A 278 7.90 7.32 -14.14
CA ASN A 278 8.24 7.11 -15.54
C ASN A 278 8.64 5.65 -15.77
N THR A 279 8.36 5.11 -16.97
CA THR A 279 8.68 3.73 -17.35
C THR A 279 9.61 3.64 -18.56
N ALA A 280 10.32 4.73 -18.86
CA ALA A 280 11.13 4.91 -20.07
C ALA A 280 10.36 4.78 -21.38
N CYS A 281 9.05 4.98 -21.37
CA CYS A 281 8.19 4.88 -22.55
C CYS A 281 7.55 6.22 -22.90
N SER A 282 8.30 7.30 -22.67
CA SER A 282 7.90 8.69 -22.86
C SER A 282 6.66 9.07 -22.05
N ASP A 283 6.45 8.42 -20.90
CA ASP A 283 5.29 8.52 -20.04
C ASP A 283 5.58 9.29 -18.73
N LEU A 284 4.53 9.80 -18.10
CA LEU A 284 4.63 10.37 -16.75
C LEU A 284 3.29 10.20 -16.04
N LEU A 285 3.25 9.34 -15.02
CA LEU A 285 2.10 9.17 -14.13
C LEU A 285 2.36 9.93 -12.82
N GLY A 286 1.63 11.01 -12.57
CA GLY A 286 1.86 11.80 -11.36
C GLY A 286 1.02 13.06 -11.30
N VAL A 287 1.64 14.14 -10.81
CA VAL A 287 0.99 15.43 -10.58
C VAL A 287 1.63 16.55 -11.41
N SER A 288 0.82 17.52 -11.80
CA SER A 288 1.28 18.79 -12.36
C SER A 288 1.55 19.80 -11.24
N GLY A 289 2.20 20.92 -11.56
CA GLY A 289 2.51 21.98 -10.59
C GLY A 289 3.69 21.65 -9.68
N ALA A 290 4.60 20.78 -10.15
CA ALA A 290 5.78 20.36 -9.41
C ALA A 290 6.73 21.52 -9.05
N ASP A 291 6.68 22.64 -9.78
CA ASP A 291 7.46 23.85 -9.50
C ASP A 291 7.27 24.36 -8.06
N ALA A 292 6.12 24.07 -7.42
CA ALA A 292 5.84 24.39 -6.03
C ALA A 292 6.73 23.63 -5.02
N LEU A 293 7.40 22.55 -5.44
CA LEU A 293 8.32 21.76 -4.62
C LEU A 293 9.77 22.29 -4.67
N SER A 294 10.04 23.30 -5.51
CA SER A 294 11.40 23.81 -5.68
C SER A 294 11.88 24.63 -4.49
N GLY A 295 13.14 24.43 -4.11
CA GLY A 295 13.84 25.18 -3.06
C GLY A 295 13.45 24.83 -1.62
N GLY A 296 12.46 23.96 -1.40
CA GLY A 296 12.00 23.50 -0.09
C GLY A 296 12.27 22.03 0.16
N TRP A 297 12.37 21.63 1.44
CA TRP A 297 12.41 20.23 1.84
C TRP A 297 11.00 19.63 1.79
N HIS A 298 10.85 18.54 1.05
CA HIS A 298 9.60 17.78 0.94
C HIS A 298 9.86 16.30 1.14
N HIS A 299 8.95 15.62 1.84
CA HIS A 299 8.98 14.16 1.93
C HIS A 299 8.26 13.56 0.74
N VAL A 300 8.88 12.58 0.11
CA VAL A 300 8.29 11.81 -0.99
C VAL A 300 8.23 10.35 -0.59
N ALA A 301 7.08 9.71 -0.79
CA ALA A 301 6.96 8.25 -0.79
C ALA A 301 6.43 7.78 -2.13
N ALA A 302 7.15 6.87 -2.77
CA ALA A 302 6.82 6.31 -4.08
C ALA A 302 6.62 4.80 -3.97
N VAL A 303 5.38 4.36 -4.18
CA VAL A 303 5.01 2.94 -4.21
C VAL A 303 5.00 2.45 -5.66
N PHE A 304 6.00 1.66 -6.03
CA PHE A 304 6.10 1.02 -7.33
C PHE A 304 5.31 -0.30 -7.30
N THR A 305 4.47 -0.54 -8.32
CA THR A 305 3.73 -1.80 -8.50
C THR A 305 4.22 -2.51 -9.75
N ASN A 306 4.85 -3.67 -9.57
CA ASN A 306 5.49 -4.41 -10.64
C ASN A 306 4.52 -4.82 -11.75
N ASN A 307 4.89 -4.46 -12.99
CA ASN A 307 4.16 -4.70 -14.23
C ASN A 307 2.74 -4.12 -14.25
N GLN A 308 2.41 -3.22 -13.33
CA GLN A 308 1.11 -2.55 -13.23
C GLN A 308 1.32 -1.07 -12.85
N PRO A 309 2.06 -0.30 -13.66
CA PRO A 309 2.50 1.05 -13.28
C PRO A 309 1.34 2.04 -13.10
N SER A 310 0.15 1.75 -13.64
CA SER A 310 -1.08 2.51 -13.37
C SER A 310 -1.57 2.41 -11.91
N LYS A 311 -1.04 1.45 -11.13
CA LYS A 311 -1.36 1.25 -9.70
C LYS A 311 -0.29 1.83 -8.77
N ASN A 312 0.67 2.58 -9.30
CA ASN A 312 1.64 3.28 -8.47
C ASN A 312 0.98 4.35 -7.60
N LEU A 313 1.52 4.57 -6.42
CA LEU A 313 1.03 5.58 -5.47
C LEU A 313 2.15 6.57 -5.15
N LEU A 314 1.88 7.86 -5.29
CA LEU A 314 2.78 8.94 -4.94
C LEU A 314 2.23 9.67 -3.71
N PHE A 315 3.08 9.87 -2.70
CA PHE A 315 2.78 10.71 -1.55
C PHE A 315 3.79 11.87 -1.53
N ILE A 316 3.29 13.06 -1.20
CA ILE A 316 4.11 14.25 -0.98
C ILE A 316 3.68 14.82 0.37
N ASP A 317 4.65 15.04 1.27
CA ASP A 317 4.44 15.53 2.64
C ASP A 317 3.37 14.73 3.40
N GLY A 318 3.43 13.40 3.26
CA GLY A 318 2.50 12.46 3.90
C GLY A 318 1.12 12.37 3.24
N ILE A 319 0.85 13.17 2.20
CA ILE A 319 -0.46 13.23 1.53
C ILE A 319 -0.42 12.43 0.23
N LEU A 320 -1.33 11.46 0.09
CA LEU A 320 -1.54 10.71 -1.16
C LEU A 320 -1.98 11.67 -2.27
N GLN A 321 -1.24 11.64 -3.38
CA GLN A 321 -1.48 12.51 -4.51
C GLN A 321 -2.43 11.86 -5.54
N PRO A 322 -3.38 12.62 -6.12
CA PRO A 322 -4.27 12.14 -7.17
C PRO A 322 -3.54 12.03 -8.51
N SER A 323 -2.70 11.00 -8.64
CA SER A 323 -1.83 10.82 -9.81
C SER A 323 -2.64 10.52 -11.08
N THR A 324 -2.30 11.17 -12.18
CA THR A 324 -2.90 10.95 -13.50
C THR A 324 -1.81 10.80 -14.56
N LEU A 325 -2.14 10.15 -15.68
CA LEU A 325 -1.19 10.00 -16.79
C LEU A 325 -1.09 11.34 -17.54
N LEU A 326 -0.01 12.08 -17.29
CA LEU A 326 0.23 13.42 -17.82
C LEU A 326 0.94 13.40 -19.18
N ALA A 327 1.64 12.31 -19.48
CA ALA A 327 2.33 12.13 -20.76
C ALA A 327 2.36 10.65 -21.19
N GLY A 328 2.44 10.44 -22.51
CA GLY A 328 2.81 9.16 -23.12
C GLY A 328 1.90 7.97 -22.83
N SER A 329 2.50 6.78 -22.81
CA SER A 329 1.83 5.52 -22.48
C SER A 329 2.77 4.65 -21.67
N GLN A 330 2.29 4.12 -20.56
CA GLN A 330 3.11 3.38 -19.62
C GLN A 330 3.49 2.00 -20.17
N CYS A 331 4.73 1.57 -19.94
CA CYS A 331 5.20 0.23 -20.18
C CYS A 331 5.19 -0.60 -18.90
N ASN A 332 4.96 -1.91 -19.03
CA ASN A 332 5.15 -2.82 -17.91
C ASN A 332 6.62 -2.81 -17.47
N ARG A 333 6.85 -2.38 -16.23
CA ARG A 333 8.16 -2.36 -15.56
C ARG A 333 8.03 -2.98 -14.17
N ALA A 334 9.06 -3.69 -13.75
CA ALA A 334 9.25 -4.11 -12.37
C ALA A 334 10.46 -3.38 -11.79
N VAL A 335 10.52 -3.25 -10.47
CA VAL A 335 11.74 -2.84 -9.76
C VAL A 335 12.88 -3.83 -10.03
N SER A 336 14.11 -3.50 -9.69
CA SER A 336 15.27 -4.38 -9.88
C SER A 336 16.19 -4.37 -8.66
N SER A 337 17.15 -5.29 -8.61
CA SER A 337 18.14 -5.34 -7.52
C SER A 337 19.10 -4.15 -7.50
N ASN A 338 19.11 -3.34 -8.57
CA ASN A 338 19.98 -2.18 -8.71
C ASN A 338 19.15 -0.91 -8.63
N PHE A 339 19.56 0.01 -7.78
CA PHE A 339 18.88 1.26 -7.51
C PHE A 339 19.87 2.42 -7.53
N TYR A 340 19.40 3.58 -7.97
CA TYR A 340 20.20 4.78 -8.15
C TYR A 340 19.51 5.95 -7.46
N ILE A 341 20.31 6.74 -6.75
CA ILE A 341 19.94 8.08 -6.28
C ILE A 341 20.58 9.05 -7.27
N SER A 342 19.79 9.96 -7.85
CA SER A 342 20.15 10.80 -9.00
C SER A 342 20.33 9.99 -10.31
N GLY A 343 19.23 9.79 -11.03
CA GLY A 343 19.16 9.01 -12.26
C GLY A 343 18.68 7.57 -12.06
N TRP A 344 18.86 6.74 -13.09
CA TRP A 344 18.45 5.32 -13.12
C TRP A 344 19.54 4.37 -13.63
N ASP A 345 20.72 4.92 -13.95
CA ASP A 345 21.86 4.24 -14.55
C ASP A 345 23.15 5.03 -14.27
N SER A 346 24.26 4.53 -14.81
CA SER A 346 25.59 5.13 -14.69
C SER A 346 25.87 6.23 -15.72
N GLY A 347 24.88 6.66 -16.52
CA GLY A 347 25.02 7.73 -17.49
C GLY A 347 24.94 9.11 -16.85
N GLU A 348 25.28 10.15 -17.61
CA GLU A 348 25.27 11.56 -17.15
C GLU A 348 23.95 12.30 -17.47
N SER A 349 23.02 11.63 -18.16
CA SER A 349 21.72 12.21 -18.48
C SER A 349 20.75 12.04 -17.32
N TYR A 350 19.83 12.99 -17.18
CA TYR A 350 18.71 12.96 -16.23
C TYR A 350 19.10 12.98 -14.75
N LYS A 351 20.31 13.44 -14.42
CA LYS A 351 20.72 13.61 -13.03
C LYS A 351 19.85 14.61 -12.31
N TYR A 352 19.65 14.34 -11.04
CA TYR A 352 18.94 15.21 -10.13
C TYR A 352 19.83 16.41 -9.78
N ASN A 353 19.22 17.59 -9.65
CA ASN A 353 19.87 18.76 -9.09
C ASN A 353 19.21 19.13 -7.76
N GLY A 354 19.88 18.82 -6.65
CA GLY A 354 19.39 19.10 -5.32
C GLY A 354 20.03 18.27 -4.21
N LEU A 355 19.32 18.21 -3.08
CA LEU A 355 19.72 17.47 -1.90
C LEU A 355 18.73 16.33 -1.61
N ILE A 356 19.23 15.20 -1.13
CA ILE A 356 18.41 14.06 -0.69
C ILE A 356 18.87 13.62 0.69
N ASP A 357 17.90 13.25 1.53
CA ASP A 357 18.13 12.86 2.91
C ASP A 357 17.15 11.74 3.32
N GLU A 358 17.49 10.98 4.36
CA GLU A 358 16.58 10.02 5.01
C GLU A 358 15.90 9.00 4.06
N LEU A 359 16.65 8.47 3.08
CA LEU A 359 16.09 7.55 2.09
C LEU A 359 15.91 6.16 2.66
N ARG A 360 14.72 5.58 2.53
CA ARG A 360 14.40 4.20 2.95
C ARG A 360 13.76 3.41 1.81
N ILE A 361 14.09 2.13 1.73
CA ILE A 361 13.49 1.19 0.78
C ILE A 361 12.77 0.09 1.56
N TYR A 362 11.51 -0.18 1.20
CA TYR A 362 10.67 -1.22 1.78
C TYR A 362 10.28 -2.23 0.72
N SER A 363 10.37 -3.53 1.02
CA SER A 363 10.02 -4.62 0.09
C SER A 363 8.51 -4.83 -0.10
N ARG A 364 7.70 -3.79 0.17
CA ARG A 364 6.24 -3.80 0.09
C ARG A 364 5.74 -2.38 -0.17
N GLY A 365 4.44 -2.25 -0.43
CA GLY A 365 3.75 -0.97 -0.38
C GLY A 365 3.47 -0.52 1.05
N LEU A 366 3.77 0.73 1.37
CA LEU A 366 3.33 1.38 2.60
C LEU A 366 1.92 1.96 2.47
N SER A 367 1.18 1.94 3.59
CA SER A 367 -0.08 2.66 3.77
C SER A 367 0.13 4.14 4.11
N VAL A 368 -0.92 4.95 4.04
CA VAL A 368 -0.87 6.39 4.41
C VAL A 368 -0.34 6.59 5.83
N SER A 369 -0.77 5.77 6.80
CA SER A 369 -0.31 5.88 8.20
C SER A 369 1.17 5.54 8.33
N GLU A 370 1.64 4.50 7.64
CA GLU A 370 3.06 4.13 7.67
C GLU A 370 3.94 5.18 6.98
N VAL A 371 3.46 5.81 5.90
CA VAL A 371 4.14 6.94 5.27
C VAL A 371 4.23 8.13 6.23
N MET A 372 3.16 8.43 6.97
CA MET A 372 3.20 9.50 7.98
C MET A 372 4.13 9.17 9.15
N GLU A 373 4.19 7.91 9.59
CA GLU A 373 5.13 7.47 10.63
C GLU A 373 6.59 7.56 10.15
N ASP A 374 6.87 7.12 8.92
CA ASP A 374 8.19 7.23 8.27
C ASP A 374 8.63 8.69 8.14
N MET A 375 7.76 9.56 7.61
CA MET A 375 8.03 10.98 7.44
C MET A 375 8.36 11.70 8.75
N ASN A 376 7.72 11.30 9.86
CA ASN A 376 7.93 11.91 11.18
C ASN A 376 9.02 11.19 12.00
N SER A 377 9.68 10.18 11.43
CA SER A 377 10.76 9.46 12.10
C SER A 377 11.96 10.40 12.33
N THR A 378 12.65 10.19 13.44
CA THR A 378 13.84 10.97 13.82
C THR A 378 14.87 10.04 14.46
N HIS A 379 16.14 10.43 14.42
CA HIS A 379 17.24 9.76 15.12
C HIS A 379 18.27 10.79 15.59
N SER A 380 19.26 10.34 16.35
CA SER A 380 20.38 11.18 16.79
C SER A 380 21.42 11.37 15.69
N CYS A 381 22.06 12.54 15.64
CA CYS A 381 23.15 12.82 14.70
C CYS A 381 24.50 12.22 15.15
N PRO A 382 25.36 11.80 14.23
CA PRO A 382 26.74 11.43 14.55
C PRO A 382 27.48 12.60 15.21
N GLY A 383 28.11 12.35 16.37
CA GLY A 383 28.81 13.38 17.15
C GLY A 383 27.92 14.19 18.12
N GLY A 384 26.59 14.08 17.98
CA GLY A 384 25.54 14.62 18.86
C GLY A 384 25.43 16.15 18.94
N PRO A 385 24.38 16.68 19.61
CA PRO A 385 22.98 16.25 19.53
C PRO A 385 22.39 16.39 18.13
#